data_AF-A0A3B9F8Q7-F1
#
_entry.id   AF-A0A3B9F8Q7-F1
#
_cell.length_a   1.000
_cell.length_b   1.000
_cell.length_c   1.000
_cell.angle_alpha   90.00
_cell.angle_beta   90.00
_cell.angle_gamma   90.00
#
_symmetry.space_group_name_H-M   'P 1'
#
loop_
_entity.id
_entity.type
_entity.pdbx_description
1 polymer ?
#
loop_
_entity_poly.entity_id
_entity_poly.type
_entity_poly.pdbx_seq_one_letter_code
_entity_poly.pdbx_strand_id
1 'polypeptide(L)'
;MLLQQNTIWQTLLSQVMSLFIDQEALENYAKSVDWEQESYCFHRNDVIIPEYYSSQNLYGINQEHLHYSSAISYDTIAQYILLPNETLIRQALIDTVRIRKPRRILDLGCGTGSNTLMLKQTFPNAEVIGLDLSPYMLVRASHKSNSSGLDINWQYGNAENTIFTDSYFDLITISFLFHEIPLLT
;
A
#
# COMPACT_ATOMS: atom_id res chain seq x y z
N MET A 1 19.52 -20.79 21.56
CA MET A 1 19.26 -19.90 22.72
C MET A 1 18.00 -19.11 22.40
N LEU A 2 17.02 -19.19 23.28
CA LEU A 2 15.58 -19.08 23.01
C LEU A 2 15.11 -17.75 22.40
N LEU A 3 14.28 -17.86 21.36
CA LEU A 3 13.38 -16.84 20.84
C LEU A 3 12.42 -16.41 21.97
N GLN A 4 12.52 -15.17 22.44
CA GLN A 4 11.39 -14.52 23.13
C GLN A 4 10.71 -13.59 22.13
N GLN A 5 9.89 -14.20 21.27
CA GLN A 5 8.78 -13.51 20.62
C GLN A 5 7.67 -13.39 21.66
N ASN A 6 7.53 -12.22 22.29
CA ASN A 6 6.36 -11.90 23.10
C ASN A 6 6.21 -10.38 23.13
N THR A 7 5.48 -9.85 22.15
CA THR A 7 4.96 -8.48 22.22
C THR A 7 3.45 -8.53 22.40
N ILE A 8 2.91 -7.54 23.12
CA ILE A 8 1.48 -7.31 23.35
C ILE A 8 0.66 -7.44 22.04
N TRP A 9 1.27 -7.11 20.90
CA TRP A 9 0.79 -7.36 19.54
C TRP A 9 0.40 -8.82 19.24
N GLN A 10 1.29 -9.78 19.55
CA GLN A 10 1.05 -11.21 19.28
C GLN A 10 0.08 -11.85 20.27
N THR A 11 -0.10 -11.31 21.48
CA THR A 11 -0.89 -11.98 22.51
C THR A 11 -2.28 -11.38 22.70
N LEU A 12 -2.44 -10.06 22.57
CA LEU A 12 -3.71 -9.38 22.83
C LEU A 12 -4.40 -8.90 21.55
N LEU A 13 -3.66 -8.31 20.62
CA LEU A 13 -4.24 -7.88 19.34
C LEU A 13 -4.56 -9.06 18.44
N SER A 14 -3.68 -10.07 18.33
CA SER A 14 -3.95 -11.27 17.50
C SER A 14 -5.25 -12.01 17.85
N GLN A 15 -5.62 -12.06 19.13
CA GLN A 15 -6.81 -12.76 19.63
C GLN A 15 -8.11 -11.99 19.35
N VAL A 16 -8.04 -10.66 19.36
CA VAL A 16 -9.18 -9.81 18.97
C VAL A 16 -9.29 -9.75 17.45
N MET A 17 -8.15 -9.72 16.75
CA MET A 17 -8.04 -9.72 15.31
C MET A 17 -8.56 -11.04 14.70
N SER A 18 -8.30 -12.20 15.29
CA SER A 18 -8.82 -13.49 14.80
C SER A 18 -10.35 -13.59 14.80
N LEU A 19 -11.06 -12.73 15.55
CA LEU A 19 -12.53 -12.71 15.58
C LEU A 19 -13.15 -12.01 14.36
N PHE A 20 -12.40 -11.13 13.69
CA PHE A 20 -12.90 -10.31 12.57
C PHE A 20 -12.19 -10.60 11.25
N ILE A 21 -11.15 -11.45 11.27
CA ILE A 21 -10.28 -11.70 10.15
C ILE A 21 -10.32 -13.18 9.83
N ASP A 22 -10.63 -13.47 8.57
CA ASP A 22 -10.47 -14.81 8.02
C ASP A 22 -8.97 -15.10 7.83
N GLN A 23 -8.33 -15.54 8.92
CA GLN A 23 -6.90 -15.87 8.94
C GLN A 23 -6.58 -17.01 7.96
N GLU A 24 -7.49 -17.98 7.82
CA GLU A 24 -7.34 -19.10 6.90
C GLU A 24 -7.34 -18.60 5.45
N ALA A 25 -8.26 -17.72 5.08
CA ALA A 25 -8.27 -17.12 3.75
C ALA A 25 -7.01 -16.28 3.47
N LEU A 26 -6.53 -15.49 4.44
CA LEU A 26 -5.29 -14.71 4.28
C LEU A 26 -4.07 -15.62 4.13
N GLU A 27 -3.97 -16.69 4.92
CA GLU A 27 -2.89 -17.68 4.79
C GLU A 27 -2.95 -18.44 3.47
N ASN A 28 -4.14 -18.84 3.03
CA ASN A 28 -4.32 -19.53 1.75
C ASN A 28 -3.94 -18.61 0.60
N TYR A 29 -4.35 -17.35 0.65
CA TYR A 29 -3.89 -16.33 -0.30
C TYR A 29 -2.36 -16.18 -0.24
N ALA A 30 -1.77 -16.04 0.95
CA ALA A 30 -0.31 -15.92 1.13
C ALA A 30 0.46 -17.05 0.44
N LYS A 31 -0.02 -18.28 0.62
CA LYS A 31 0.59 -19.51 0.06
C LYS A 31 0.33 -19.68 -1.44
N SER A 32 -0.70 -19.03 -1.99
CA SER A 32 -1.08 -19.13 -3.40
C SER A 32 -0.27 -18.23 -4.34
N VAL A 33 0.43 -17.24 -3.80
CA VAL A 33 1.15 -16.21 -4.55
C VAL A 33 2.64 -16.49 -4.50
N ASP A 34 3.31 -16.49 -5.66
CA ASP A 34 4.77 -16.48 -5.72
C ASP A 34 5.27 -15.04 -5.59
N TRP A 35 5.39 -14.57 -4.36
CA TRP A 35 5.68 -13.16 -4.06
C TRP A 35 7.00 -12.67 -4.65
N GLU A 36 8.02 -13.52 -4.70
CA GLU A 36 9.32 -13.15 -5.27
C GLU A 36 9.23 -13.03 -6.78
N GLN A 37 8.59 -14.01 -7.44
CA GLN A 37 8.42 -13.98 -8.90
C GLN A 37 7.51 -12.83 -9.34
N GLU A 38 6.37 -12.64 -8.67
CA GLU A 38 5.40 -11.62 -9.06
C GLU A 38 5.88 -10.20 -8.74
N SER A 39 6.59 -10.01 -7.63
CA SER A 39 7.20 -8.70 -7.31
C SER A 39 8.27 -8.30 -8.33
N TYR A 40 8.95 -9.28 -8.94
CA TYR A 40 9.94 -9.03 -9.99
C TYR A 40 9.34 -8.34 -11.23
N CYS A 41 8.04 -8.51 -11.51
CA CYS A 41 7.36 -7.81 -12.60
C CYS A 41 7.35 -6.28 -12.42
N PHE A 42 7.51 -5.80 -11.18
CA PHE A 42 7.62 -4.37 -10.86
C PHE A 42 9.06 -3.90 -10.76
N HIS A 43 10.05 -4.79 -10.87
CA HIS A 43 11.44 -4.46 -10.65
C HIS A 43 11.94 -3.40 -11.64
N ARG A 44 12.68 -2.44 -11.11
CA ARG A 44 13.25 -1.32 -11.87
C ARG A 44 14.65 -1.01 -11.35
N ASN A 45 15.62 -1.06 -12.25
CA ASN A 45 17.04 -0.84 -11.93
C ASN A 45 17.35 0.62 -11.55
N ASP A 46 16.49 1.56 -11.91
CA ASP A 46 16.65 2.99 -11.65
C ASP A 46 16.06 3.43 -10.31
N VAL A 47 15.37 2.54 -9.59
CA VAL A 47 14.79 2.85 -8.28
C VAL A 47 15.84 2.64 -7.19
N ILE A 48 16.15 3.74 -6.48
CA ILE A 48 17.07 3.73 -5.34
C ILE A 48 16.24 3.59 -4.06
N ILE A 49 16.49 2.51 -3.31
CA ILE A 49 15.88 2.30 -1.99
C ILE A 49 16.69 3.10 -0.95
N PRO A 50 16.07 4.05 -0.23
CA PRO A 50 16.76 4.79 0.83
C PRO A 50 17.25 3.86 1.96
N GLU A 51 18.37 4.21 2.56
CA GLU A 51 18.94 3.43 3.67
C GLU A 51 17.98 3.34 4.85
N TYR A 52 17.27 4.43 5.17
CA TYR A 52 16.29 4.44 6.25
C TYR A 52 15.16 3.43 5.99
N TYR A 53 14.74 3.23 4.75
CA TYR A 53 13.66 2.32 4.41
C TYR A 53 14.08 0.85 4.58
N SER A 54 15.36 0.54 4.32
CA SER A 54 15.90 -0.81 4.45
C SER A 54 16.35 -1.15 5.87
N SER A 55 16.69 -0.13 6.67
CA SER A 55 17.28 -0.28 8.02
C SER A 55 16.29 -0.03 9.16
N GLN A 56 15.15 0.63 8.90
CA GLN A 56 14.16 0.87 9.93
C GLN A 56 13.52 -0.43 10.41
N ASN A 57 13.50 -0.56 11.73
CA ASN A 57 12.78 -1.60 12.45
C ASN A 57 11.43 -1.01 12.87
N LEU A 58 10.51 -0.92 11.90
CA LEU A 58 9.14 -0.49 12.17
C LEU A 58 8.44 -1.60 12.96
N TYR A 59 7.78 -1.21 14.05
CA TYR A 59 7.02 -2.08 14.95
C TYR A 59 7.75 -3.31 15.53
N GLY A 60 9.09 -3.37 15.49
CA GLY A 60 9.88 -4.49 16.02
C GLY A 60 10.11 -5.63 15.02
N ILE A 61 9.78 -5.44 13.74
CA ILE A 61 10.07 -6.35 12.63
C ILE A 61 11.11 -5.72 11.70
N ASN A 62 12.28 -6.34 11.57
CA ASN A 62 13.28 -5.93 10.59
C ASN A 62 12.72 -6.07 9.17
N GLN A 63 12.86 -5.05 8.32
CA GLN A 63 12.49 -5.08 6.90
C GLN A 63 10.98 -5.28 6.62
N GLU A 64 10.09 -4.78 7.50
CA GLU A 64 8.65 -4.96 7.37
C GLU A 64 8.10 -4.60 5.98
N HIS A 65 8.46 -3.45 5.41
CA HIS A 65 7.96 -3.04 4.08
C HIS A 65 8.61 -3.79 2.91
N LEU A 66 9.65 -4.57 3.17
CA LEU A 66 10.36 -5.41 2.20
C LEU A 66 9.98 -6.88 2.35
N HIS A 67 8.87 -7.19 3.04
CA HIS A 67 8.38 -8.56 3.16
C HIS A 67 6.88 -8.63 2.84
N TYR A 68 6.48 -9.70 2.15
CA TYR A 68 5.09 -9.86 1.67
C TYR A 68 4.06 -9.94 2.80
N SER A 69 4.46 -10.36 4.01
CA SER A 69 3.55 -10.45 5.16
C SER A 69 2.83 -9.14 5.44
N SER A 70 3.53 -8.02 5.22
CA SER A 70 3.00 -6.67 5.43
C SER A 70 1.94 -6.34 4.40
N ALA A 71 2.13 -6.73 3.13
CA ALA A 71 1.09 -6.57 2.10
C ALA A 71 -0.19 -7.37 2.39
N ILE A 72 -0.09 -8.45 3.17
CA ILE A 72 -1.23 -9.28 3.56
C ILE A 72 -1.94 -8.73 4.79
N SER A 73 -1.19 -8.28 5.80
CA SER A 73 -1.73 -7.81 7.07
C SER A 73 -2.18 -6.35 7.04
N TYR A 74 -1.61 -5.52 6.16
CA TYR A 74 -1.81 -4.06 6.16
C TYR A 74 -3.26 -3.66 5.98
N ASP A 75 -3.97 -4.25 5.02
CA ASP A 75 -5.41 -3.98 4.79
C ASP A 75 -6.22 -4.16 6.07
N THR A 76 -5.90 -5.23 6.77
CA THR A 76 -6.63 -5.66 7.95
C THR A 76 -6.29 -4.79 9.16
N ILE A 77 -5.03 -4.40 9.29
CA ILE A 77 -4.60 -3.43 10.30
C ILE A 77 -5.25 -2.06 10.03
N ALA A 78 -5.23 -1.59 8.79
CA ALA A 78 -5.83 -0.32 8.41
C ALA A 78 -7.34 -0.30 8.69
N GLN A 79 -8.06 -1.33 8.22
CA GLN A 79 -9.51 -1.42 8.33
C GLN A 79 -10.02 -1.51 9.78
N TYR A 80 -9.30 -2.22 10.66
CA TYR A 80 -9.81 -2.53 12.01
C TYR A 80 -9.12 -1.77 13.14
N ILE A 81 -7.87 -1.32 12.95
CA ILE A 81 -7.07 -0.72 14.03
C ILE A 81 -6.91 0.79 13.83
N LEU A 82 -6.65 1.24 12.60
CA LEU A 82 -6.15 2.60 12.39
C LEU A 82 -7.25 3.66 12.40
N LEU A 83 -8.36 3.45 11.68
CA LEU A 83 -9.42 4.46 11.59
C LEU A 83 -10.82 3.85 11.42
N PRO A 84 -11.76 4.03 12.37
CA PRO A 84 -13.16 3.75 12.10
C PRO A 84 -13.66 4.64 10.96
N ASN A 85 -14.41 4.06 10.01
CA ASN A 85 -14.97 4.73 8.83
C ASN A 85 -13.94 5.28 7.82
N GLU A 86 -12.71 4.74 7.78
CA GLU A 86 -11.66 5.16 6.84
C GLU A 86 -12.18 5.28 5.39
N THR A 87 -12.90 4.26 4.90
CA THR A 87 -13.48 4.26 3.55
C THR A 87 -14.41 5.44 3.30
N LEU A 88 -15.23 5.83 4.29
CA LEU A 88 -16.14 6.98 4.14
C LEU A 88 -15.36 8.28 4.07
N ILE A 89 -14.31 8.42 4.89
CA ILE A 89 -13.45 9.61 4.90
C ILE A 89 -12.71 9.73 3.57
N ARG A 90 -12.14 8.63 3.06
CA ARG A 90 -11.48 8.58 1.74
C ARG A 90 -12.45 8.98 0.63
N GLN A 91 -13.65 8.39 0.62
CA GLN A 91 -14.64 8.71 -0.41
C GLN A 91 -15.06 10.18 -0.35
N ALA A 92 -15.31 10.71 0.84
CA ALA A 92 -15.68 12.12 1.02
C ALA A 92 -14.58 13.06 0.50
N LEU A 93 -13.31 12.76 0.78
CA LEU A 93 -12.17 13.53 0.26
C LEU A 93 -12.10 13.47 -1.27
N ILE A 94 -12.21 12.28 -1.86
CA ILE A 94 -12.23 12.09 -3.32
C ILE A 94 -13.39 12.87 -3.95
N ASP A 95 -14.55 12.89 -3.32
CA ASP A 95 -15.74 13.59 -3.83
C ASP A 95 -15.55 15.11 -3.86
N THR A 96 -14.76 15.69 -2.95
CA THR A 96 -14.46 17.14 -2.97
C THR A 96 -13.76 17.60 -4.25
N VAL A 97 -13.00 16.71 -4.90
CA VAL A 97 -12.25 17.01 -6.12
C VAL A 97 -12.97 16.52 -7.38
N ARG A 98 -14.13 15.87 -7.25
CA ARG A 98 -14.87 15.26 -8.37
C ARG A 98 -15.18 16.26 -9.48
N ILE A 99 -15.51 17.50 -9.13
CA ILE A 99 -15.84 18.57 -10.10
C ILE A 99 -14.65 18.97 -10.98
N ARG A 100 -13.41 18.71 -10.54
CA ARG A 100 -12.19 19.03 -11.29
C ARG A 100 -11.97 18.08 -12.47
N LYS A 101 -12.62 16.91 -12.49
CA LYS A 101 -12.51 15.90 -13.56
C LYS A 101 -11.04 15.63 -13.95
N PRO A 102 -10.16 15.28 -12.99
CA PRO A 102 -8.76 14.97 -13.30
C PRO A 102 -8.69 13.85 -14.33
N ARG A 103 -7.76 13.99 -15.29
CA ARG A 103 -7.50 12.99 -16.33
C ARG A 103 -6.30 12.13 -15.99
N ARG A 104 -5.35 12.66 -15.23
CA ARG A 104 -4.17 11.94 -14.71
C ARG A 104 -4.08 12.10 -13.21
N ILE A 105 -4.09 10.97 -12.50
CA ILE A 105 -4.08 10.92 -11.04
C ILE A 105 -2.89 10.08 -10.59
N LEU A 106 -2.12 10.59 -9.64
CA LEU A 106 -1.08 9.85 -8.92
C LEU A 106 -1.52 9.60 -7.48
N ASP A 107 -1.49 8.35 -7.05
CA ASP A 107 -1.56 7.98 -5.63
C ASP A 107 -0.14 7.64 -5.15
N LEU A 108 0.44 8.54 -4.35
CA LEU A 108 1.85 8.48 -3.94
C LEU A 108 1.97 7.73 -2.60
N GLY A 109 2.73 6.64 -2.57
CA GLY A 109 2.76 5.70 -1.45
C GLY A 109 1.46 4.90 -1.38
N CYS A 110 1.06 4.27 -2.47
CA CYS A 110 -0.28 3.70 -2.62
C CYS A 110 -0.54 2.44 -1.79
N GLY A 111 0.49 1.81 -1.22
CA GLY A 111 0.41 0.57 -0.47
C GLY A 111 -0.33 -0.51 -1.27
N THR A 112 -1.24 -1.21 -0.59
CA THR A 112 -2.09 -2.26 -1.20
C THR A 112 -3.20 -1.72 -2.11
N GLY A 113 -3.20 -0.42 -2.44
CA GLY A 113 -4.02 0.18 -3.47
C GLY A 113 -5.46 0.54 -3.08
N SER A 114 -5.85 0.45 -1.80
CA SER A 114 -7.24 0.70 -1.36
C SER A 114 -7.76 2.08 -1.79
N ASN A 115 -6.95 3.13 -1.64
CA ASN A 115 -7.29 4.48 -2.08
C ASN A 115 -7.30 4.61 -3.62
N THR A 116 -6.30 4.01 -4.27
CA THR A 116 -6.15 4.02 -5.73
C THR A 116 -7.33 3.34 -6.45
N LEU A 117 -7.84 2.24 -5.89
CA LEU A 117 -9.04 1.55 -6.38
C LEU A 117 -10.27 2.47 -6.33
N MET A 118 -10.46 3.18 -5.22
CA MET A 118 -11.57 4.14 -5.06
C MET A 118 -11.45 5.33 -6.02
N LEU A 119 -10.22 5.82 -6.26
CA LEU A 119 -9.94 6.84 -7.25
C LEU A 119 -10.34 6.36 -8.66
N LYS A 120 -9.95 5.14 -9.05
CA LYS A 120 -10.31 4.60 -10.37
C LYS A 120 -11.81 4.36 -10.52
N GLN A 121 -12.49 3.88 -9.48
CA GLN A 121 -13.95 3.74 -9.48
C GLN A 121 -14.68 5.08 -9.61
N THR A 122 -14.18 6.12 -8.95
CA THR A 122 -14.76 7.46 -9.01
C THR A 122 -14.46 8.17 -10.34
N PHE A 123 -13.27 7.94 -10.89
CA PHE A 123 -12.78 8.54 -12.14
C PHE A 123 -12.46 7.46 -13.18
N PRO A 124 -13.47 6.76 -13.73
CA PRO A 124 -13.24 5.61 -14.62
C PRO A 124 -12.46 5.98 -15.89
N ASN A 125 -12.63 7.23 -16.37
CA ASN A 125 -11.97 7.75 -17.57
C ASN A 125 -10.57 8.36 -17.30
N ALA A 126 -10.14 8.43 -16.04
CA ALA A 126 -8.80 8.92 -15.70
C ALA A 126 -7.77 7.79 -15.84
N GLU A 127 -6.57 8.19 -16.26
CA GLU A 127 -5.35 7.42 -16.04
C GLU A 127 -5.01 7.53 -14.55
N VAL A 128 -5.10 6.41 -13.83
CA VAL A 128 -4.79 6.33 -12.40
C VAL A 128 -3.51 5.53 -12.24
N ILE A 129 -2.53 6.15 -11.60
CA ILE A 129 -1.22 5.58 -11.32
C ILE A 129 -1.05 5.45 -9.81
N GLY A 130 -0.73 4.26 -9.32
CA GLY A 130 -0.32 4.03 -7.94
C GLY A 130 1.18 3.83 -7.86
N LEU A 131 1.88 4.62 -7.04
CA LEU A 131 3.32 4.49 -6.84
C LEU A 131 3.62 4.03 -5.42
N ASP A 132 4.43 2.99 -5.27
CA ASP A 132 4.88 2.52 -3.95
C ASP A 132 6.32 1.97 -4.00
N LEU A 133 7.02 2.05 -2.88
CA LEU A 133 8.40 1.58 -2.72
C LEU A 133 8.46 0.12 -2.25
N SER A 134 7.33 -0.53 -1.99
CA SER A 134 7.25 -1.97 -1.74
C SER A 134 6.67 -2.69 -2.95
N PRO A 135 7.44 -3.54 -3.65
CA PRO A 135 6.91 -4.28 -4.79
C PRO A 135 5.87 -5.33 -4.36
N TYR A 136 5.92 -5.82 -3.12
CA TYR A 136 4.89 -6.73 -2.57
C TYR A 136 3.55 -6.04 -2.34
N MET A 137 3.56 -4.76 -1.93
CA MET A 137 2.34 -3.95 -1.86
C MET A 137 1.69 -3.82 -3.24
N LEU A 138 2.51 -3.60 -4.28
CA LEU A 138 2.05 -3.52 -5.67
C LEU A 138 1.50 -4.84 -6.21
N VAL A 139 2.07 -5.99 -5.83
CA VAL A 139 1.50 -7.32 -6.14
C VAL A 139 0.07 -7.44 -5.59
N ARG A 140 -0.11 -7.13 -4.30
CA ARG A 140 -1.42 -7.14 -3.65
C ARG A 140 -2.40 -6.16 -4.31
N ALA A 141 -1.94 -4.95 -4.62
CA ALA A 141 -2.74 -3.92 -5.29
C ALA A 141 -3.19 -4.36 -6.69
N SER A 142 -2.28 -4.96 -7.46
CA SER A 142 -2.54 -5.54 -8.78
C SER A 142 -3.62 -6.62 -8.70
N HIS A 143 -3.51 -7.59 -7.79
CA HIS A 143 -4.52 -8.62 -7.58
C HIS A 143 -5.91 -8.07 -7.27
N LYS A 144 -6.01 -7.04 -6.43
CA LYS A 144 -7.29 -6.37 -6.13
C LYS A 144 -7.87 -5.68 -7.35
N SER A 145 -7.04 -4.96 -8.12
CA SER A 145 -7.48 -4.25 -9.33
C SER A 145 -7.95 -5.22 -10.42
N ASN A 146 -7.21 -6.31 -10.63
CA ASN A 146 -7.56 -7.37 -11.58
C ASN A 146 -8.88 -8.05 -11.21
N SER A 147 -9.04 -8.39 -9.92
CA SER A 147 -10.28 -9.00 -9.40
C SER A 147 -11.50 -8.08 -9.53
N SER A 148 -11.26 -6.76 -9.54
CA SER A 148 -12.30 -5.72 -9.68
C SER A 148 -12.50 -5.25 -11.12
N GLY A 149 -11.73 -5.76 -12.09
CA GLY A 149 -11.76 -5.32 -13.48
C GLY A 149 -11.35 -3.85 -13.68
N LEU A 150 -10.50 -3.32 -12.80
CA LEU A 150 -10.06 -1.93 -12.82
C LEU A 150 -8.67 -1.81 -13.46
N ASP A 151 -8.59 -1.01 -14.53
CA ASP A 151 -7.32 -0.70 -15.20
C ASP A 151 -6.56 0.41 -14.44
N ILE A 152 -5.51 0.01 -13.71
CA ILE A 152 -4.67 0.89 -12.90
C ILE A 152 -3.21 0.60 -13.22
N ASN A 153 -2.43 1.67 -13.40
CA ASN A 153 -1.00 1.57 -13.67
C ASN A 153 -0.21 1.58 -12.35
N TRP A 154 0.33 0.42 -11.96
CA TRP A 154 1.13 0.26 -10.74
C TRP A 154 2.61 0.49 -11.03
N GLN A 155 3.25 1.38 -10.27
CA GLN A 155 4.63 1.81 -10.49
C GLN A 155 5.47 1.59 -9.23
N TYR A 156 6.53 0.81 -9.36
CA TYR A 156 7.56 0.74 -8.33
C TYR A 156 8.43 1.99 -8.37
N GLY A 157 8.57 2.68 -7.23
CA GLY A 157 9.38 3.89 -7.16
C GLY A 157 9.43 4.53 -5.79
N ASN A 158 10.43 5.39 -5.59
CA ASN A 158 10.55 6.22 -4.39
C ASN A 158 9.72 7.49 -4.57
N ALA A 159 8.81 7.74 -3.61
CA ALA A 159 8.00 8.94 -3.55
C ALA A 159 8.82 10.24 -3.40
N GLU A 160 10.00 10.18 -2.79
CA GLU A 160 10.90 11.33 -2.62
C GLU A 160 11.59 11.74 -3.93
N ASN A 161 11.73 10.81 -4.87
CA ASN A 161 12.42 11.04 -6.15
C ASN A 161 11.71 10.27 -7.27
N THR A 162 10.59 10.83 -7.73
CA THR A 162 9.79 10.22 -8.78
C THR A 162 10.39 10.45 -10.17
N ILE A 163 10.11 9.56 -11.12
CA ILE A 163 10.51 9.69 -12.53
C ILE A 163 9.57 10.55 -13.38
N PHE A 164 8.55 11.14 -12.76
CA PHE A 164 7.54 11.90 -13.48
C PHE A 164 8.04 13.32 -13.74
N THR A 165 7.71 13.85 -14.92
CA THR A 165 8.02 15.23 -15.26
C THR A 165 7.12 16.20 -14.50
N ASP A 166 7.59 17.43 -14.30
CA ASP A 166 6.79 18.50 -13.71
C ASP A 166 5.43 18.67 -14.42
N SER A 167 4.40 18.99 -13.63
CA SER A 167 3.03 19.23 -14.11
C SER A 167 2.41 18.06 -14.91
N TYR A 168 2.86 16.83 -14.72
CA TYR A 168 2.32 15.66 -15.42
C TYR A 168 0.91 15.24 -14.94
N PHE A 169 0.59 15.48 -13.66
CA PHE A 169 -0.66 15.05 -13.03
C PHE A 169 -1.60 16.22 -12.75
N ASP A 170 -2.90 15.96 -12.88
CA ASP A 170 -3.96 16.90 -12.51
C ASP A 170 -4.32 16.81 -11.02
N LEU A 171 -4.06 15.64 -10.41
CA LEU A 171 -4.31 15.34 -9.01
C LEU A 171 -3.23 14.40 -8.47
N ILE A 172 -2.71 14.73 -7.29
CA ILE A 172 -1.86 13.84 -6.50
C ILE A 172 -2.56 13.60 -5.17
N THR A 173 -2.70 12.35 -4.78
CA THR A 173 -3.18 11.95 -3.46
C THR A 173 -2.05 11.33 -2.65
N ILE A 174 -2.09 11.59 -1.35
CA ILE A 174 -1.14 11.04 -0.39
C ILE A 174 -1.96 10.60 0.81
N SER A 175 -1.76 9.37 1.26
CA SER A 175 -2.43 8.83 2.44
C SER A 175 -1.45 8.00 3.23
N PHE A 176 -1.27 8.31 4.50
CA PHE A 176 -0.41 7.53 5.40
C PHE A 176 1.04 7.33 4.92
N LEU A 177 1.60 8.27 4.14
CA LEU A 177 2.97 8.17 3.64
C LEU A 177 3.97 8.98 4.48
N PHE A 178 3.69 10.25 4.77
CA PHE A 178 4.72 11.16 5.29
C PHE A 178 5.26 10.81 6.68
N HIS A 179 4.59 9.96 7.47
CA HIS A 179 5.14 9.49 8.74
C HIS A 179 6.17 8.37 8.57
N GLU A 180 6.25 7.76 7.38
CA GLU A 180 7.25 6.76 7.00
C GLU A 180 8.52 7.39 6.41
N ILE A 181 8.50 8.70 6.14
CA ILE A 181 9.62 9.44 5.55
C ILE A 181 10.25 10.31 6.64
N PRO A 182 11.55 10.13 6.95
CA PRO A 182 12.23 10.98 7.91
C PRO A 182 12.29 12.42 7.41
N LEU A 183 12.26 13.38 8.33
CA LEU A 183 12.53 14.78 7.99
C LEU A 183 13.96 14.88 7.47
N LEU A 184 14.13 15.36 6.24
CA LEU A 184 15.43 15.68 5.67
C LEU A 184 16.09 16.76 6.56
N THR A 185 17.20 16.40 7.22
CA THR A 185 18.06 17.33 7.97
C THR A 185 19.11 17.95 7.07
#